data_AF-A0A662GNS4-F1
#
_entry.id   AF-A0A662GNS4-F1
#
_cell.length_a   1.000
_cell.length_b   1.000
_cell.length_c   1.000
_cell.angle_alpha   90.00
_cell.angle_beta   90.00
_cell.angle_gamma   90.00
#
_symmetry.space_group_name_H-M   'P 1'
#
loop_
_entity.id
_entity.type
_entity.pdbx_description
1 polymer ?
#
loop_
_entity_poly.entity_id
_entity_poly.type
_entity_poly.pdbx_seq_one_letter_code
_entity_poly.pdbx_strand_id
1 'polypeptide(L)'
;MSDTAFSARQRESPLSRLASQVRKYNVVFVVADQEPHLLEHSVQGMARHYFMFMPERGSPAMDWCERLLRRHLPPGRDPSLELTSLGRGECFYIGPHGLFRVRVKREEMRAAWWWRRELEKKRMELEERRRRLIIEVGRRIWMPETVDETRVEEVARRHRVSKDKLLGKIREIDREELGRALREKNWKRLAELGLWDIKRAKPKMLGYAVLEYYGLEWPEGLE
;
A
#
# COMPACT_ATOMS: atom_id res chain seq x y z
N MET A 1 33.50 -14.72 -5.75
CA MET A 1 33.03 -14.26 -7.08
C MET A 1 31.85 -15.13 -7.44
N SER A 2 30.69 -14.83 -6.87
CA SER A 2 29.69 -13.84 -7.33
C SER A 2 28.60 -14.53 -8.14
N ASP A 3 27.62 -15.03 -7.38
CA ASP A 3 26.18 -14.97 -7.66
C ASP A 3 25.78 -14.29 -8.97
N THR A 4 25.58 -15.06 -10.04
CA THR A 4 24.90 -14.59 -11.26
C THR A 4 23.98 -15.66 -11.87
N ALA A 5 23.41 -16.54 -11.04
CA ALA A 5 22.34 -17.46 -11.47
C ALA A 5 20.93 -17.04 -11.00
N PHE A 6 20.75 -15.79 -10.56
CA PHE A 6 19.47 -15.24 -10.11
C PHE A 6 18.90 -14.15 -11.04
N SER A 7 19.26 -14.19 -12.33
CA SER A 7 18.76 -13.25 -13.33
C SER A 7 17.73 -13.91 -14.25
N ALA A 8 16.59 -13.24 -14.44
CA ALA A 8 15.58 -13.47 -15.48
C ALA A 8 14.45 -14.50 -15.25
N ARG A 9 14.00 -14.76 -14.02
CA ARG A 9 12.54 -14.98 -13.85
C ARG A 9 11.88 -13.61 -13.96
N GLN A 10 11.51 -13.21 -15.18
CA GLN A 10 10.54 -12.14 -15.41
C GLN A 10 9.42 -12.32 -14.37
N ARG A 11 9.28 -11.36 -13.46
CA ARG A 11 8.21 -11.38 -12.45
C ARG A 11 6.89 -11.29 -13.23
N GLU A 12 6.30 -12.45 -13.50
CA GLU A 12 4.97 -12.58 -14.08
C GLU A 12 4.01 -11.67 -13.29
N SER A 13 3.28 -10.79 -13.99
CA SER A 13 2.41 -9.86 -13.26
C SER A 13 1.32 -10.64 -12.51
N PRO A 14 0.85 -10.12 -11.37
CA PRO A 14 -0.26 -10.73 -10.65
C PRO A 14 -1.50 -10.95 -11.52
N LEU A 15 -1.77 -10.08 -12.50
CA LEU A 15 -2.88 -10.21 -13.44
C LEU A 15 -2.69 -11.39 -14.40
N SER A 16 -1.47 -11.58 -14.90
CA SER A 16 -1.09 -12.69 -15.78
C SER A 16 -1.19 -14.03 -15.06
N ARG A 17 -0.67 -14.08 -13.83
CA ARG A 17 -0.76 -15.26 -12.97
C ARG A 17 -2.22 -15.56 -12.60
N LEU A 18 -3.04 -14.54 -12.34
CA LEU A 18 -4.45 -14.74 -12.10
C LEU A 18 -5.14 -15.31 -13.35
N ALA A 19 -4.91 -14.70 -14.52
CA ALA A 19 -5.46 -15.11 -15.81
C ALA A 19 -5.21 -16.60 -16.14
N SER A 20 -4.03 -17.13 -15.81
CA SER A 20 -3.71 -18.54 -16.03
C SER A 20 -4.45 -19.52 -15.12
N GLN A 21 -4.97 -19.05 -13.98
CA GLN A 21 -5.58 -19.89 -12.94
C GLN A 21 -7.11 -19.71 -12.82
N VAL A 22 -7.69 -18.66 -13.41
CA VAL A 22 -9.13 -18.31 -13.29
C VAL A 22 -10.05 -19.52 -13.52
N ARG A 23 -9.78 -20.32 -14.56
CA ARG A 23 -10.60 -21.50 -14.89
C ARG A 23 -10.51 -22.61 -13.85
N LYS A 24 -9.36 -22.80 -13.20
CA LYS A 24 -9.15 -23.89 -12.23
C LYS A 24 -9.90 -23.64 -10.93
N TYR A 25 -9.96 -22.38 -10.53
CA TYR A 25 -10.59 -21.97 -9.27
C TYR A 25 -12.01 -21.44 -9.46
N ASN A 26 -12.57 -21.55 -10.68
CA ASN A 26 -13.89 -21.02 -11.04
C ASN A 26 -14.11 -19.56 -10.58
N VAL A 27 -13.08 -18.73 -10.75
CA VAL A 27 -13.13 -17.31 -10.39
C VAL A 27 -13.73 -16.55 -11.56
N VAL A 28 -14.60 -15.57 -11.31
CA VAL A 28 -15.01 -14.61 -12.34
C VAL A 28 -14.03 -13.45 -12.31
N PHE A 29 -13.28 -13.27 -13.40
CA PHE A 29 -12.31 -12.19 -13.52
C PHE A 29 -12.76 -11.20 -14.59
N VAL A 30 -12.92 -9.94 -14.20
CA VAL A 30 -13.31 -8.83 -15.06
C VAL A 30 -12.22 -7.79 -15.04
N VAL A 31 -11.76 -7.37 -16.21
CA VAL A 31 -10.80 -6.28 -16.39
C VAL A 31 -11.52 -5.13 -17.08
N ALA A 32 -11.40 -3.93 -16.52
CA ALA A 32 -11.91 -2.70 -17.12
C ALA A 32 -10.75 -1.72 -17.23
N ASP A 33 -10.40 -1.37 -18.46
CA ASP A 33 -9.23 -0.53 -18.79
C ASP A 33 -9.58 0.37 -19.98
N GLN A 34 -8.98 1.57 -20.02
CA GLN A 34 -9.08 2.49 -21.16
C GLN A 34 -8.04 2.16 -22.23
N GLU A 35 -6.95 1.49 -21.86
CA GLU A 35 -5.82 1.14 -22.72
C GLU A 35 -5.65 -0.40 -22.82
N PRO A 36 -6.67 -1.15 -23.27
CA PRO A 36 -6.65 -2.61 -23.26
C PRO A 36 -5.53 -3.22 -24.11
N HIS A 37 -4.99 -2.45 -25.05
CA HIS A 37 -3.88 -2.82 -25.92
C HIS A 37 -2.55 -2.98 -25.17
N LEU A 38 -2.40 -2.34 -24.00
CA LEU A 38 -1.20 -2.45 -23.14
C LEU A 38 -1.25 -3.63 -22.18
N LEU A 39 -2.40 -4.29 -22.04
CA LEU A 39 -2.53 -5.47 -21.19
C LEU A 39 -1.65 -6.61 -21.72
N GLU A 40 -1.12 -7.45 -20.83
CA GLU A 40 -0.38 -8.63 -21.26
C GLU A 40 -1.22 -9.55 -22.14
N HIS A 41 -0.60 -10.18 -23.14
CA HIS A 41 -1.28 -11.10 -24.05
C HIS A 41 -2.01 -12.24 -23.34
N SER A 42 -1.48 -12.72 -22.21
CA SER A 42 -2.11 -13.73 -21.36
C SER A 42 -3.47 -13.27 -20.83
N VAL A 43 -3.59 -11.99 -20.46
CA VAL A 43 -4.82 -11.37 -19.98
C VAL A 43 -5.78 -11.11 -21.14
N GLN A 44 -5.28 -10.52 -22.24
CA GLN A 44 -6.08 -10.24 -23.44
C GLN A 44 -6.71 -11.52 -24.03
N GLY A 45 -5.94 -12.61 -24.10
CA GLY A 45 -6.36 -13.88 -24.69
C GLY A 45 -7.27 -14.74 -23.80
N MET A 46 -7.39 -14.42 -22.51
CA MET A 46 -8.26 -15.15 -21.59
C MET A 46 -9.72 -14.71 -21.72
N ALA A 47 -9.97 -13.48 -22.15
CA ALA A 47 -11.31 -12.90 -22.18
C ALA A 47 -12.24 -13.66 -23.13
N ARG A 48 -13.36 -14.15 -22.58
CA ARG A 48 -14.46 -14.79 -23.35
C ARG A 48 -15.62 -13.84 -23.64
N HIS A 49 -15.68 -12.77 -22.87
CA HIS A 49 -16.73 -11.76 -22.93
C HIS A 49 -16.04 -10.40 -23.01
N TYR A 50 -16.38 -9.61 -24.03
CA TYR A 50 -15.90 -8.24 -24.19
C TYR A 50 -17.08 -7.28 -24.13
N PHE A 51 -16.94 -6.22 -23.34
CA PHE A 51 -17.83 -5.07 -23.37
C PHE A 51 -17.03 -3.88 -23.90
N MET A 52 -17.20 -3.59 -25.18
CA MET A 52 -16.42 -2.61 -25.90
C MET A 52 -17.20 -1.31 -26.01
N PHE A 53 -16.86 -0.35 -25.15
CA PHE A 53 -17.34 1.02 -25.24
C PHE A 53 -16.52 1.79 -26.28
N MET A 54 -17.04 2.94 -26.71
CA MET A 54 -16.31 3.83 -27.61
C MET A 54 -14.98 4.27 -26.98
N PRO A 55 -13.82 3.88 -27.54
CA PRO A 55 -12.53 4.41 -27.09
C PRO A 55 -12.32 5.82 -27.66
N GLU A 56 -11.29 6.51 -27.18
CA GLU A 56 -10.93 7.83 -27.72
C GLU A 56 -10.56 7.74 -29.21
N ARG A 57 -11.07 8.66 -30.03
CA ARG A 57 -10.86 8.65 -31.48
C ARG A 57 -9.39 8.85 -31.81
N GLY A 58 -8.84 7.99 -32.67
CA GLY A 58 -7.42 8.04 -33.07
C GLY A 58 -6.45 7.54 -31.99
N SER A 59 -6.94 6.98 -30.87
CA SER A 59 -6.08 6.35 -29.87
C SER A 59 -5.62 4.96 -30.32
N PRO A 60 -4.49 4.44 -29.82
CA PRO A 60 -4.07 3.05 -30.07
C PRO A 60 -5.09 2.01 -29.55
N ALA A 61 -5.92 2.39 -28.57
CA ALA A 61 -7.02 1.59 -28.10
C ALA A 61 -8.12 1.43 -29.17
N MET A 62 -8.39 2.48 -29.96
CA MET A 62 -9.30 2.40 -31.12
C MET A 62 -8.84 1.33 -32.10
N ASP A 63 -7.57 1.37 -32.53
CA ASP A 63 -7.04 0.39 -33.49
C ASP A 63 -7.13 -1.05 -32.96
N TRP A 64 -6.87 -1.24 -31.67
CA TRP A 64 -7.01 -2.54 -31.03
C TRP A 64 -8.47 -3.01 -31.02
N CYS A 65 -9.40 -2.13 -30.65
CA CYS A 65 -10.84 -2.39 -30.66
C CYS A 65 -11.35 -2.69 -32.07
N GLU A 66 -10.93 -1.94 -33.08
CA GLU A 66 -11.28 -2.16 -34.48
C GLU A 66 -10.81 -3.53 -34.98
N ARG A 67 -9.56 -3.91 -34.69
CA ARG A 67 -9.01 -5.23 -35.06
C ARG A 67 -9.79 -6.36 -34.40
N LEU A 68 -10.19 -6.20 -33.14
CA LEU A 68 -10.98 -7.20 -32.43
C LEU A 68 -12.40 -7.27 -33.02
N LEU A 69 -13.08 -6.13 -33.16
CA LEU A 69 -14.45 -6.04 -33.65
C LEU A 69 -14.60 -6.53 -35.10
N ARG A 70 -13.61 -6.27 -35.96
CA ARG A 70 -13.58 -6.74 -37.36
C ARG A 70 -13.76 -8.24 -37.51
N ARG A 71 -13.29 -9.03 -36.53
CA ARG A 71 -13.42 -10.51 -36.54
C ARG A 71 -14.85 -10.99 -36.32
N HIS A 72 -15.71 -10.13 -35.78
CA HIS A 72 -17.08 -10.45 -35.40
C HIS A 72 -18.12 -9.72 -36.24
N LEU A 73 -17.72 -8.68 -37.00
CA LEU A 73 -18.62 -7.96 -37.88
C LEU A 73 -18.87 -8.73 -39.19
N PRO A 74 -20.09 -8.61 -39.77
CA PRO A 74 -20.35 -9.08 -41.12
C PRO A 74 -19.43 -8.40 -42.16
N PRO A 75 -19.10 -9.08 -43.27
CA PRO A 75 -18.35 -8.48 -44.37
C PRO A 75 -18.99 -7.17 -44.86
N GLY A 76 -18.15 -6.17 -45.17
CA GLY A 76 -18.59 -4.86 -45.67
C GLY A 76 -18.96 -3.83 -44.59
N ARG A 77 -18.99 -4.21 -43.31
CA ARG A 77 -19.12 -3.26 -42.19
C ARG A 77 -17.75 -2.71 -41.80
N ASP A 78 -17.67 -1.40 -41.61
CA ASP A 78 -16.46 -0.74 -41.12
C ASP A 78 -16.47 -0.69 -39.57
N PRO A 79 -15.53 -1.38 -38.88
CA PRO A 79 -15.42 -1.34 -37.43
C PRO A 79 -15.28 0.07 -36.86
N SER A 80 -14.61 0.98 -37.57
CA SER A 80 -14.38 2.35 -37.10
C SER A 80 -15.68 3.16 -37.05
N LEU A 81 -16.50 3.03 -38.10
CA LEU A 81 -17.82 3.65 -38.16
C LEU A 81 -18.78 3.07 -37.10
N GLU A 82 -18.74 1.75 -36.89
CA GLU A 82 -19.56 1.09 -35.88
C GLU A 82 -19.20 1.57 -34.46
N LEU A 83 -17.91 1.64 -34.13
CA LEU A 83 -17.42 2.11 -32.83
C LEU A 83 -17.74 3.59 -32.59
N THR A 84 -17.53 4.43 -33.60
CA THR A 84 -17.82 5.87 -33.50
C THR A 84 -19.32 6.18 -33.45
N SER A 85 -20.18 5.22 -33.82
CA SER A 85 -21.64 5.32 -33.68
C SER A 85 -22.17 5.07 -32.27
N LEU A 86 -21.32 4.58 -31.35
CA LEU A 86 -21.74 4.26 -29.98
C LEU A 86 -21.97 5.55 -29.18
N GLY A 87 -23.17 5.69 -28.61
CA GLY A 87 -23.49 6.76 -27.67
C GLY A 87 -22.96 6.49 -26.25
N ARG A 88 -23.10 7.48 -25.36
CA ARG A 88 -22.71 7.33 -23.96
C ARG A 88 -23.53 6.22 -23.27
N GLY A 89 -22.84 5.21 -22.77
CA GLY A 89 -23.45 4.03 -22.13
C GLY A 89 -23.86 2.92 -23.10
N GLU A 90 -23.57 3.08 -24.40
CA GLU A 90 -23.69 2.01 -25.38
C GLU A 90 -22.34 1.31 -25.57
N CYS A 91 -22.39 0.00 -25.79
CA CYS A 91 -21.22 -0.82 -26.07
C CYS A 91 -21.57 -1.96 -27.02
N PHE A 92 -20.54 -2.53 -27.64
CA PHE A 92 -20.65 -3.85 -28.24
C PHE A 92 -20.31 -4.92 -27.22
N TYR A 93 -21.22 -5.86 -27.04
CA TYR A 93 -20.98 -7.09 -26.31
C TYR A 93 -20.57 -8.19 -27.29
N ILE A 94 -19.39 -8.76 -27.07
CA ILE A 94 -18.88 -9.93 -27.82
C ILE A 94 -18.80 -11.08 -26.83
N GLY A 95 -19.47 -12.19 -27.13
CA GLY A 95 -19.44 -13.38 -26.30
C GLY A 95 -19.65 -14.67 -27.08
N PRO A 96 -19.88 -15.81 -26.38
CA PRO A 96 -20.07 -17.11 -27.00
C PRO A 96 -21.22 -17.18 -28.00
N HIS A 97 -22.22 -16.29 -27.85
CA HIS A 97 -23.42 -16.25 -28.69
C HIS A 97 -23.33 -15.23 -29.84
N GLY A 98 -22.18 -14.57 -30.01
CA GLY A 98 -21.95 -13.60 -31.08
C GLY A 98 -21.78 -12.16 -30.59
N LEU A 99 -22.02 -11.22 -31.52
CA LEU A 99 -21.87 -9.78 -31.35
C LEU A 99 -23.25 -9.12 -31.18
N PHE A 100 -23.42 -8.33 -30.12
CA PHE A 100 -24.65 -7.63 -29.81
C PHE A 100 -24.35 -6.16 -29.49
N ARG A 101 -25.19 -5.23 -29.93
CA ARG A 101 -25.15 -3.83 -29.47
C ARG A 101 -26.02 -3.72 -28.22
N VAL A 102 -25.43 -3.27 -27.12
CA VAL A 102 -26.07 -3.23 -25.80
C VAL A 102 -25.97 -1.84 -25.20
N ARG A 103 -27.05 -1.39 -24.56
CA ARG A 103 -27.06 -0.14 -23.79
C ARG A 103 -27.11 -0.45 -22.30
N VAL A 104 -26.07 -0.07 -21.58
CA VAL A 104 -25.96 -0.23 -20.13
C VAL A 104 -26.77 0.88 -19.46
N LYS A 105 -27.88 0.51 -18.83
CA LYS A 105 -28.75 1.46 -18.12
C LYS A 105 -28.10 1.92 -16.81
N ARG A 106 -28.18 3.23 -16.56
CA ARG A 106 -27.53 3.92 -15.42
C ARG A 106 -28.07 3.50 -14.04
N GLU A 107 -29.24 2.88 -13.97
CA GLU A 107 -29.88 2.47 -12.71
C GLU A 107 -29.04 1.42 -11.97
N GLU A 108 -28.40 0.51 -12.70
CA GLU A 108 -27.46 -0.47 -12.14
C GLU A 108 -26.13 0.16 -11.69
N MET A 109 -25.73 1.31 -12.28
CA MET A 109 -24.54 2.04 -11.85
C MET A 109 -24.70 2.76 -10.50
N ARG A 110 -25.92 3.14 -10.08
CA ARG A 110 -26.11 3.73 -8.74
C ARG A 110 -25.86 2.69 -7.65
N ALA A 111 -26.34 1.47 -7.87
CA ALA A 111 -26.04 0.34 -6.99
C ALA A 111 -24.54 0.04 -6.99
N ALA A 112 -23.88 0.02 -8.15
CA ALA A 112 -22.44 -0.18 -8.25
C ALA A 112 -21.61 0.95 -7.58
N TRP A 113 -22.03 2.21 -7.70
CA TRP A 113 -21.42 3.35 -7.00
C TRP A 113 -21.59 3.24 -5.48
N TRP A 114 -22.77 2.85 -5.02
CA TRP A 114 -23.05 2.61 -3.61
C TRP A 114 -22.18 1.46 -3.06
N TRP A 115 -22.06 0.35 -3.80
CA TRP A 115 -21.17 -0.77 -3.46
C TRP A 115 -19.69 -0.38 -3.47
N ARG A 116 -19.23 0.46 -4.41
CA ARG A 116 -17.85 0.97 -4.42
C ARG A 116 -17.54 1.79 -3.16
N ARG A 117 -18.46 2.68 -2.78
CA ARG A 117 -18.33 3.50 -1.57
C ARG A 117 -18.30 2.61 -0.31
N GLU A 118 -19.14 1.58 -0.27
CA GLU A 118 -19.19 0.64 0.85
C GLU A 118 -17.94 -0.25 0.93
N LEU A 119 -17.43 -0.72 -0.21
CA LEU A 119 -16.18 -1.48 -0.29
C LEU A 119 -14.97 -0.64 0.12
N GLU A 120 -14.91 0.63 -0.29
CA GLU A 120 -13.84 1.55 0.09
C GLU A 120 -13.86 1.84 1.60
N LYS A 121 -15.05 2.02 2.16
CA LYS A 121 -15.23 2.14 3.61
C LYS A 121 -14.74 0.90 4.35
N LYS A 122 -15.15 -0.31 3.92
CA LYS A 122 -14.67 -1.57 4.50
C LYS A 122 -13.18 -1.77 4.34
N ARG A 123 -12.61 -1.35 3.20
CA ARG A 123 -11.16 -1.38 2.96
C ARG A 123 -10.42 -0.48 3.95
N MET A 124 -10.90 0.75 4.16
CA MET A 124 -10.34 1.67 5.15
C MET A 124 -10.45 1.10 6.57
N GLU A 125 -11.59 0.50 6.93
CA GLU A 125 -11.76 -0.17 8.24
C GLU A 125 -10.78 -1.35 8.41
N LEU A 126 -10.57 -2.15 7.36
CA LEU A 126 -9.59 -3.25 7.38
C LEU A 126 -8.15 -2.73 7.46
N GLU A 127 -7.83 -1.63 6.79
CA GLU A 127 -6.52 -0.99 6.80
C GLU A 127 -6.23 -0.39 8.18
N GLU A 128 -7.22 0.25 8.81
CA GLU A 128 -7.15 0.71 10.20
C GLU A 128 -7.03 -0.45 11.18
N ARG A 129 -7.78 -1.54 10.99
CA ARG A 129 -7.64 -2.77 11.79
C ARG A 129 -6.24 -3.34 11.64
N ARG A 130 -5.71 -3.41 10.42
CA ARG A 130 -4.34 -3.86 10.14
C ARG A 130 -3.32 -2.96 10.83
N ARG A 131 -3.46 -1.63 10.75
CA ARG A 131 -2.58 -0.68 11.46
C ARG A 131 -2.65 -0.87 12.98
N ARG A 132 -3.85 -0.99 13.54
CA ARG A 132 -4.05 -1.29 14.96
C ARG A 132 -3.41 -2.61 15.35
N LEU A 133 -3.58 -3.65 14.53
CA LEU A 133 -2.97 -4.96 14.76
C LEU A 133 -1.44 -4.89 14.65
N ILE A 134 -0.88 -4.13 13.71
CA ILE A 134 0.57 -3.91 13.60
C ILE A 134 1.10 -3.18 14.83
N ILE A 135 0.38 -2.19 15.35
CA ILE A 135 0.77 -1.48 16.57
C ILE A 135 0.63 -2.41 17.79
N GLU A 136 -0.46 -3.16 17.90
CA GLU A 136 -0.70 -4.08 19.01
C GLU A 136 0.31 -5.23 19.00
N VAL A 137 0.53 -5.84 17.84
CA VAL A 137 1.53 -6.89 17.63
C VAL A 137 2.92 -6.32 17.73
N GLY A 138 3.21 -5.09 17.28
CA GLY A 138 4.51 -4.44 17.51
C GLY A 138 4.76 -4.11 18.99
N ARG A 139 3.70 -3.84 19.76
CA ARG A 139 3.76 -3.69 21.22
C ARG A 139 3.91 -5.03 21.94
N ARG A 140 3.32 -6.12 21.41
CA ARG A 140 3.39 -7.48 21.98
C ARG A 140 4.65 -8.25 21.57
N ILE A 141 5.07 -8.08 20.32
CA ILE A 141 6.36 -8.44 19.75
C ILE A 141 7.26 -7.23 19.96
N TRP A 142 7.49 -6.90 21.24
CA TRP A 142 8.73 -6.25 21.61
C TRP A 142 9.81 -7.31 21.42
N MET A 143 10.25 -7.49 20.17
CA MET A 143 11.60 -8.00 19.96
C MET A 143 12.48 -6.85 20.40
N PRO A 144 13.28 -7.00 21.46
CA PRO A 144 14.29 -6.00 21.73
C PRO A 144 15.06 -5.86 20.44
N GLU A 145 15.05 -4.68 19.82
CA GLU A 145 16.25 -4.22 19.12
C GLU A 145 17.37 -4.60 20.08
N THR A 146 18.20 -5.57 19.69
CA THR A 146 19.26 -6.10 20.54
C THR A 146 19.99 -4.90 21.08
N VAL A 147 19.75 -4.60 22.36
CA VAL A 147 20.28 -3.38 22.98
C VAL A 147 21.78 -3.47 22.77
N ASP A 148 22.34 -2.49 22.08
CA ASP A 148 23.75 -2.50 21.73
C ASP A 148 24.53 -2.32 23.03
N GLU A 149 24.90 -3.44 23.65
CA GLU A 149 25.54 -3.44 24.96
C GLU A 149 26.88 -2.71 24.94
N THR A 150 27.57 -2.73 23.80
CA THR A 150 28.81 -1.98 23.58
C THR A 150 28.54 -0.48 23.63
N ARG A 151 27.51 -0.01 22.92
CA ARG A 151 27.09 1.39 22.97
C ARG A 151 26.57 1.80 24.35
N VAL A 152 25.81 0.95 25.05
CA VAL A 152 25.37 1.23 26.44
C VAL A 152 26.57 1.43 27.35
N GLU A 153 27.60 0.59 27.22
CA GLU A 153 28.81 0.69 28.03
C GLU A 153 29.61 1.96 27.76
N GLU A 154 29.77 2.34 26.50
CA GLU A 154 30.42 3.60 26.12
C GLU A 154 29.69 4.84 26.66
N VAL A 155 28.37 4.89 26.49
CA VAL A 155 27.53 6.01 26.95
C VAL A 155 27.49 6.08 28.48
N ALA A 156 27.35 4.93 29.15
CA ALA A 156 27.40 4.83 30.61
C ALA A 156 28.71 5.40 31.17
N ARG A 157 29.84 5.04 30.54
CA ARG A 157 31.17 5.55 30.92
C ARG A 157 31.29 7.05 30.69
N ARG A 158 30.80 7.56 29.55
CA ARG A 158 30.86 9.00 29.20
C ARG A 158 30.07 9.86 30.19
N HIS A 159 28.90 9.39 30.60
CA HIS A 159 28.00 10.11 31.53
C HIS A 159 28.17 9.73 32.99
N ARG A 160 29.15 8.89 33.34
CA ARG A 160 29.41 8.42 34.72
C ARG A 160 28.17 7.79 35.38
N VAL A 161 27.43 6.98 34.62
CA VAL A 161 26.25 6.25 35.09
C VAL A 161 26.55 4.75 35.11
N SER A 162 25.95 4.00 36.03
CA SER A 162 26.04 2.53 36.03
C SER A 162 25.44 1.94 34.75
N LYS A 163 26.16 0.99 34.12
CA LYS A 163 25.72 0.24 32.93
C LYS A 163 24.36 -0.40 33.16
N ASP A 164 24.17 -1.10 34.27
CA ASP A 164 22.90 -1.78 34.60
C ASP A 164 21.74 -0.80 34.75
N LYS A 165 22.02 0.36 35.35
CA LYS A 165 21.01 1.41 35.54
C LYS A 165 20.59 2.04 34.21
N LEU A 166 21.54 2.26 33.30
CA LEU A 166 21.25 2.76 31.95
C LEU A 166 20.53 1.71 31.12
N LEU A 167 20.99 0.46 31.14
CA LEU A 167 20.39 -0.67 30.44
C LEU A 167 18.94 -0.92 30.88
N GLY A 168 18.69 -0.91 32.19
CA GLY A 168 17.34 -1.05 32.75
C GLY A 168 16.41 0.05 32.24
N LYS A 169 16.89 1.30 32.14
CA LYS A 169 16.10 2.41 31.63
C LYS A 169 15.87 2.36 30.12
N ILE A 170 16.86 1.95 29.34
CA ILE A 170 16.71 1.74 27.88
C ILE A 170 15.70 0.63 27.58
N ARG A 171 15.62 -0.39 28.44
CA ARG A 171 14.63 -1.47 28.30
C ARG A 171 13.22 -1.06 28.73
N GLU A 172 13.11 -0.09 29.64
CA GLU A 172 11.84 0.37 30.20
C GLU A 172 11.20 1.50 29.37
N ILE A 173 12.01 2.36 28.77
CA ILE A 173 11.56 3.59 28.10
C ILE A 173 11.46 3.38 26.59
N ASP A 174 10.27 3.64 26.05
CA ASP A 174 10.07 3.68 24.61
C ASP A 174 10.61 4.98 23.98
N ARG A 175 11.33 4.86 22.85
CA ARG A 175 11.95 6.00 22.16
C ARG A 175 10.92 7.02 21.67
N GLU A 176 9.76 6.57 21.17
CA GLU A 176 8.72 7.50 20.68
C GLU A 176 8.04 8.23 21.83
N GLU A 177 7.79 7.54 22.95
CA GLU A 177 7.27 8.16 24.16
C GLU A 177 8.22 9.23 24.70
N LEU A 178 9.51 8.92 24.80
CA LEU A 178 10.53 9.88 25.22
C LEU A 178 10.60 11.09 24.27
N GLY A 179 10.60 10.85 22.96
CA GLY A 179 10.61 11.91 21.96
C GLY A 179 9.36 12.80 22.01
N ARG A 180 8.19 12.24 22.32
CA ARG A 180 6.96 13.02 22.51
C ARG A 180 7.04 13.90 23.75
N ALA A 181 7.51 13.34 24.87
CA ALA A 181 7.65 14.09 26.12
C ALA A 181 8.61 15.28 25.99
N LEU A 182 9.69 15.15 25.21
CA LEU A 182 10.61 16.26 24.92
C LEU A 182 9.97 17.35 24.05
N ARG A 183 9.28 16.97 22.95
CA ARG A 183 8.60 17.93 22.05
C ARG A 183 7.53 18.73 22.75
N GLU A 184 6.77 18.08 23.63
CA GLU A 184 5.69 18.70 24.41
C GLU A 184 6.21 19.43 25.65
N LYS A 185 7.54 19.46 25.89
CA LYS A 185 8.17 20.02 27.10
C LYS A 185 7.51 19.50 28.39
N ASN A 186 7.14 18.22 28.41
CA ASN A 186 6.46 17.59 29.53
C ASN A 186 7.46 17.18 30.63
N TRP A 187 7.95 18.17 31.38
CA TRP A 187 8.95 17.99 32.44
C TRP A 187 8.49 17.05 33.56
N LYS A 188 7.18 17.01 33.82
CA LYS A 188 6.59 16.10 34.81
C LYS A 188 6.75 14.65 34.37
N ARG A 189 6.45 14.33 33.10
CA ARG A 189 6.64 12.99 32.54
C ARG A 189 8.11 12.58 32.52
N LEU A 190 9.02 13.49 32.14
CA LEU A 190 10.46 13.21 32.15
C LEU A 190 11.01 12.96 33.56
N ALA A 191 10.39 13.55 34.59
CA ALA A 191 10.73 13.30 35.97
C ALA A 191 10.19 11.97 36.50
N GLU A 192 8.97 11.58 36.10
CA GLU A 192 8.41 10.25 36.36
C GLU A 192 9.29 9.14 35.76
N LEU A 193 9.85 9.37 34.57
CA LEU A 193 10.82 8.46 33.93
C LEU A 193 12.20 8.48 34.63
N GLY A 194 12.41 9.37 35.60
CA GLY A 194 13.66 9.50 36.35
C GLY A 194 14.79 10.18 35.59
N LEU A 195 14.49 10.85 34.47
CA LEU A 195 15.46 11.52 33.60
C LEU A 195 15.63 13.01 33.95
N TRP A 196 14.63 13.61 34.58
CA TRP A 196 14.59 15.03 34.97
C TRP A 196 14.50 15.20 36.49
N ASP A 197 15.12 16.27 37.01
CA ASP A 197 14.95 16.71 38.40
C ASP A 197 14.01 17.92 38.44
N ILE A 198 12.77 17.71 38.91
CA ILE A 198 11.77 18.78 39.06
C ILE A 198 12.26 19.88 40.00
N LYS A 199 12.95 19.53 41.09
CA LYS A 199 13.35 20.50 42.12
C LYS A 199 14.46 21.42 41.65
N ARG A 200 15.38 20.87 40.84
CA ARG A 200 16.54 21.60 40.31
C ARG A 200 16.31 22.16 38.92
N ALA A 201 15.15 21.85 38.31
CA ALA A 201 14.81 22.17 36.92
C ALA A 201 15.94 21.83 35.94
N LYS A 202 16.59 20.66 36.15
CA LYS A 202 17.74 20.23 35.35
C LYS A 202 17.65 18.75 34.99
N PRO A 203 18.21 18.35 33.83
CA PRO A 203 18.42 16.95 33.51
C PRO A 203 19.28 16.23 34.55
N LYS A 204 18.98 14.96 34.80
CA LYS A 204 19.89 14.07 35.54
C LYS A 204 20.94 13.51 34.58
N MET A 205 22.08 13.07 35.09
CA MET A 205 23.10 12.36 34.30
C MET A 205 22.54 11.15 33.55
N LEU A 206 21.59 10.44 34.17
CA LEU A 206 20.84 9.35 33.52
C LEU A 206 19.99 9.84 32.35
N GLY A 207 19.42 11.04 32.44
CA GLY A 207 18.68 11.68 31.35
C GLY A 207 19.57 11.99 30.15
N TYR A 208 20.75 12.58 30.38
CA TYR A 208 21.73 12.81 29.32
C TYR A 208 22.18 11.49 28.66
N ALA A 209 22.47 10.47 29.45
CA ALA A 209 22.89 9.16 28.95
C ALA A 209 21.79 8.48 28.09
N VAL A 210 20.54 8.51 28.55
CA VAL A 210 19.41 7.89 27.81
C VAL A 210 19.16 8.61 26.48
N LEU A 211 19.21 9.95 26.46
CA LEU A 211 19.01 10.71 25.24
C LEU A 211 20.13 10.49 24.22
N GLU A 212 21.39 10.48 24.67
CA GLU A 212 22.54 10.20 23.80
C GLU A 212 22.45 8.80 23.19
N TYR A 213 22.02 7.80 23.97
CA TYR A 213 21.80 6.46 23.46
C TYR A 213 20.78 6.43 22.30
N TYR A 214 19.66 7.16 22.43
CA TYR A 214 18.63 7.26 21.39
C TYR A 214 18.90 8.30 20.28
N GLY A 215 20.02 9.02 20.35
CA GLY A 215 20.36 10.11 19.42
C GLY A 215 19.38 11.27 19.49
N LEU A 216 18.91 11.59 20.69
CA LEU A 216 18.01 12.70 20.97
C LEU A 216 18.77 13.79 21.73
N GLU A 217 18.30 15.03 21.62
CA GLU A 217 18.86 16.19 22.30
C GLU A 217 17.83 16.81 23.24
N TRP A 218 18.33 17.49 24.27
CA TRP A 218 17.48 18.32 25.11
C TRP A 218 16.99 19.54 24.31
N PRO A 219 15.74 20.00 24.52
CA PRO A 219 15.24 21.20 23.85
C PRO A 219 16.10 22.42 24.23
N GLU A 220 16.37 23.30 23.27
CA GLU A 220 17.08 24.57 23.53
C GLU A 220 16.32 25.46 24.52
N GLY A 221 17.05 26.18 25.38
CA GLY A 221 16.48 27.09 26.39
C GLY A 221 16.21 26.46 27.77
N LEU A 222 17.08 25.56 28.23
CA LEU A 222 17.06 24.98 29.58
C LEU A 222 17.93 25.73 30.60
N GLU A 223 18.51 26.87 30.21
CA GLU A 223 19.28 27.76 31.08
C GLU A 223 18.39 28.66 31.95
#